data_AF-A0A2U0A8N5-F1
#
_entry.id   AF-A0A2U0A8N5-F1
#
_cell.length_a   1.000
_cell.length_b   1.000
_cell.length_c   1.000
_cell.angle_alpha   90.00
_cell.angle_beta   90.00
_cell.angle_gamma   90.00
#
_symmetry.space_group_name_H-M   'P 1'
#
loop_
_entity.id
_entity.type
_entity.pdbx_description
1 polymer ?
#
loop_
_entity_poly.entity_id
_entity_poly.type
_entity_poly.pdbx_seq_one_letter_code
_entity_poly.pdbx_strand_id
1 'polypeptide(L)'
;MLLNKNKSLIVIIVALGMLLSACGGGSSSDTSSTNSNDQDTPSTGDETPPAAEEPTQTNQQPNASISATQSVTSGETVTLDGSGSSDPDGDALNFIWSQTQGASISLGDLANPTLSFIAPTVQQTTIYSFQLQVNDGELSDTAAVTISVVPMVDTTPPSILSRTPQVDATDVSTTTSITIDFDEALLESQIDSQSLQLSQGSSPVTGSVSYDALNNRISLIPDTALATETTYTVTLAGNIQDLAGNLVTAVSWSFTTGSEYNLGQTSQGTIDLCMNTSDKIMLTLVNDARAVARTCGSTNYSAVPSLAWHCNLEQAAQVHSTSMADNDFFSHTGIDDSDPGDRITATGYNWRTYGENIAAGYNDEQSAMTAWLESPGHCANIMNGSFTEIGVAVAENPTSTYLIYWTQDFADSF
;
A
#
# COMPACT_ATOMS: atom_id res chain seq x y z
N MET A 1 35.38 -8.29 -29.57
CA MET A 1 36.74 -8.02 -29.04
C MET A 1 37.05 -6.59 -29.48
N LEU A 2 37.10 -5.51 -28.70
CA LEU A 2 37.17 -5.11 -27.29
C LEU A 2 36.41 -3.74 -27.23
N LEU A 3 35.98 -3.09 -26.16
CA LEU A 3 35.97 -3.33 -24.72
C LEU A 3 34.86 -2.43 -24.13
N ASN A 4 34.20 -2.99 -23.12
CA ASN A 4 33.21 -2.37 -22.24
C ASN A 4 33.88 -1.34 -21.31
N LYS A 5 33.29 -0.16 -21.07
CA LYS A 5 33.58 0.68 -19.90
C LYS A 5 32.33 1.40 -19.38
N ASN A 6 31.57 0.67 -18.57
CA ASN A 6 30.74 1.22 -17.51
C ASN A 6 31.60 2.07 -16.55
N LYS A 7 31.10 3.25 -16.18
CA LYS A 7 31.48 3.93 -14.94
C LYS A 7 30.21 4.31 -14.19
N SER A 8 29.76 3.42 -13.30
CA SER A 8 28.80 3.74 -12.24
C SER A 8 29.45 4.69 -11.25
N LEU A 9 28.80 5.82 -10.99
CA LEU A 9 29.13 6.75 -9.93
C LEU A 9 28.34 6.33 -8.67
N ILE A 10 29.04 5.83 -7.66
CA ILE A 10 28.47 5.49 -6.35
C ILE A 10 28.45 6.75 -5.49
N VAL A 11 27.26 7.20 -5.08
CA VAL A 11 27.06 8.25 -4.08
C VAL A 11 26.88 7.58 -2.72
N ILE A 12 27.80 7.84 -1.79
CA ILE A 12 27.78 7.33 -0.41
C ILE A 12 27.05 8.35 0.47
N ILE A 13 25.91 7.96 1.05
CA ILE A 13 25.23 8.71 2.12
C ILE A 13 25.58 8.04 3.46
N VAL A 14 26.31 8.75 4.31
CA VAL A 14 26.63 8.34 5.68
C VAL A 14 25.61 9.00 6.63
N ALA A 15 24.72 8.20 7.21
CA ALA A 15 23.86 8.62 8.32
C ALA A 15 24.40 8.04 9.63
N LEU A 16 24.88 8.92 10.50
CA LEU A 16 25.46 8.58 11.81
C LEU A 16 24.35 8.61 12.88
N GLY A 17 24.09 7.46 13.50
CA GLY A 17 23.18 7.35 14.64
C GLY A 17 23.82 7.80 15.96
N MET A 18 23.00 8.36 16.85
CA MET A 18 23.32 8.48 18.28
C MET A 18 22.13 7.98 19.10
N LEU A 19 22.42 6.94 19.89
CA LEU A 19 21.62 6.47 21.02
C LEU A 19 22.06 7.20 22.28
N LEU A 20 21.12 7.50 23.18
CA LEU A 20 21.37 7.73 24.60
C LEU A 20 20.25 7.06 25.40
N SER A 21 20.67 6.17 26.32
CA SER A 21 19.83 5.47 27.28
C SER A 21 20.28 5.89 28.68
N ALA A 22 19.34 6.02 29.63
CA ALA A 22 19.62 6.26 31.03
C ALA A 22 18.77 5.35 31.93
N CYS A 23 19.42 4.83 32.96
CA CYS A 23 18.98 3.79 33.89
C CYS A 23 18.84 4.35 35.32
N GLY A 24 18.03 3.71 36.16
CA GLY A 24 18.03 3.83 37.63
C GLY A 24 16.70 3.35 38.22
N GLY A 25 16.59 2.55 39.29
CA GLY A 25 17.56 1.97 40.23
C GLY A 25 16.98 1.93 41.65
N GLY A 26 16.96 0.75 42.31
CA GLY A 26 16.94 0.49 43.78
C GLY A 26 15.61 0.74 44.53
N SER A 27 14.97 -0.19 45.27
CA SER A 27 15.35 -1.18 46.32
C SER A 27 15.39 -0.63 47.77
N SER A 28 14.59 -1.25 48.67
CA SER A 28 14.84 -1.65 50.09
C SER A 28 13.48 -1.75 50.82
N SER A 29 12.99 -2.88 51.32
CA SER A 29 13.41 -3.79 52.41
C SER A 29 13.02 -3.34 53.83
N ASP A 30 12.80 -4.38 54.65
CA ASP A 30 12.74 -4.45 56.13
C ASP A 30 11.36 -4.34 56.83
N THR A 31 10.77 -5.43 57.35
CA THR A 31 11.09 -6.27 58.55
C THR A 31 10.81 -5.49 59.87
N SER A 32 10.27 -6.01 60.99
CA SER A 32 9.97 -7.33 61.56
C SER A 32 9.20 -7.15 62.90
N SER A 33 8.56 -8.23 63.41
CA SER A 33 8.52 -8.78 64.80
C SER A 33 8.51 -7.83 66.04
N THR A 34 7.90 -8.05 67.21
CA THR A 34 7.45 -9.23 68.00
C THR A 34 7.02 -8.76 69.41
N ASN A 35 6.29 -9.62 70.15
CA ASN A 35 6.32 -9.83 71.63
C ASN A 35 5.81 -8.74 72.60
N SER A 36 5.36 -9.00 73.83
CA SER A 36 4.82 -10.16 74.60
C SER A 36 4.53 -9.66 76.03
N ASN A 37 3.55 -10.30 76.70
CA ASN A 37 3.39 -10.56 78.16
C ASN A 37 3.12 -9.44 79.20
N ASP A 38 2.09 -9.67 80.05
CA ASP A 38 2.16 -9.93 81.52
C ASP A 38 0.76 -10.29 82.08
N GLN A 39 0.52 -11.46 82.72
CA GLN A 39 0.54 -11.78 84.18
C GLN A 39 -0.54 -11.06 85.04
N ASP A 40 -1.27 -11.63 86.03
CA ASP A 40 -1.44 -12.99 86.59
C ASP A 40 -2.54 -12.96 87.72
N THR A 41 -3.07 -14.15 88.11
CA THR A 41 -3.68 -14.54 89.42
C THR A 41 -5.23 -14.48 89.68
N PRO A 42 -5.83 -15.34 90.57
CA PRO A 42 -6.71 -16.45 90.15
C PRO A 42 -8.05 -16.57 90.95
N SER A 43 -8.99 -17.43 90.51
CA SER A 43 -10.13 -17.87 91.34
C SER A 43 -10.63 -19.26 90.95
N THR A 44 -11.18 -19.94 91.95
CA THR A 44 -11.39 -21.37 92.15
C THR A 44 -12.51 -22.04 91.33
N GLY A 45 -12.17 -23.18 90.74
CA GLY A 45 -12.89 -24.47 90.73
C GLY A 45 -14.42 -24.52 90.64
N ASP A 46 -14.91 -24.87 89.46
CA ASP A 46 -16.12 -25.67 89.24
C ASP A 46 -15.83 -26.63 88.07
N GLU A 47 -15.83 -27.94 88.33
CA GLU A 47 -15.46 -28.96 87.33
C GLU A 47 -16.67 -29.33 86.47
N THR A 48 -16.67 -28.86 85.22
CA THR A 48 -17.51 -29.35 84.13
C THR A 48 -17.00 -30.72 83.66
N PRO A 49 -17.86 -31.71 83.38
CA PRO A 49 -17.44 -33.00 82.81
C PRO A 49 -16.70 -32.81 81.47
N PRO A 50 -15.76 -33.69 81.10
CA PRO A 50 -15.03 -33.55 79.83
C PRO A 50 -16.02 -33.62 78.66
N ALA A 51 -15.93 -32.64 77.77
CA ALA A 51 -16.52 -32.73 76.45
C ALA A 51 -16.07 -34.04 75.81
N ALA A 52 -17.01 -34.82 75.28
CA ALA A 52 -16.67 -35.96 74.45
C ALA A 52 -15.78 -35.45 73.31
N GLU A 53 -14.64 -36.12 73.07
CA GLU A 53 -13.86 -35.91 71.86
C GLU A 53 -14.81 -36.17 70.68
N GLU A 54 -15.16 -35.12 69.93
CA GLU A 54 -15.85 -35.28 68.67
C GLU A 54 -14.99 -36.16 67.76
N PRO A 55 -15.58 -37.08 66.98
CA PRO A 55 -14.80 -37.87 66.04
C PRO A 55 -14.05 -36.90 65.12
N THR A 56 -12.72 -36.99 65.11
CA THR A 56 -11.90 -36.23 64.16
C THR A 56 -12.19 -36.76 62.76
N GLN A 57 -13.12 -36.12 62.06
CA GLN A 57 -13.29 -36.33 60.62
C GLN A 57 -11.95 -36.02 59.95
N THR A 58 -11.37 -37.00 59.26
CA THR A 58 -10.17 -36.77 58.44
C THR A 58 -10.59 -36.04 57.19
N ASN A 59 -9.98 -34.88 56.91
CA ASN A 59 -10.26 -34.09 55.71
C ASN A 59 -10.04 -34.90 54.42
N GLN A 60 -10.95 -34.77 53.46
CA GLN A 60 -10.89 -35.40 52.14
C GLN A 60 -10.59 -34.37 51.06
N GLN A 61 -9.85 -34.78 50.03
CA GLN A 61 -9.48 -33.89 48.93
C GLN A 61 -10.73 -33.39 48.18
N PRO A 62 -10.78 -32.11 47.76
CA PRO A 62 -11.87 -31.59 46.93
C PRO A 62 -11.86 -32.25 45.54
N ASN A 63 -12.98 -32.12 44.81
CA ASN A 63 -13.12 -32.55 43.42
C ASN A 63 -13.18 -31.33 42.50
N ALA A 64 -12.11 -31.08 41.75
CA ALA A 64 -12.05 -29.97 40.80
C ALA A 64 -12.83 -30.32 39.52
N SER A 65 -13.69 -29.41 39.07
CA SER A 65 -14.46 -29.57 37.84
C SER A 65 -14.40 -28.30 37.01
N ILE A 66 -14.30 -28.45 35.68
CA ILE A 66 -14.36 -27.32 34.74
C ILE A 66 -15.40 -27.62 33.66
N SER A 67 -16.27 -26.66 33.40
CA SER A 67 -17.15 -26.59 32.23
C SER A 67 -16.74 -25.40 31.34
N ALA A 68 -16.54 -25.65 30.05
CA ALA A 68 -16.27 -24.61 29.06
C ALA A 68 -16.62 -25.09 27.64
N THR A 69 -16.87 -24.14 26.73
CA THR A 69 -17.02 -24.44 25.30
C THR A 69 -15.66 -24.82 24.70
N GLN A 70 -15.54 -26.04 24.16
CA GLN A 70 -14.24 -26.57 23.72
C GLN A 70 -13.81 -26.13 22.31
N SER A 71 -14.73 -25.56 21.53
CA SER A 71 -14.45 -25.01 20.20
C SER A 71 -15.19 -23.71 19.99
N VAL A 72 -14.46 -22.64 19.69
CA VAL A 72 -14.99 -21.29 19.47
C VAL A 72 -14.30 -20.64 18.29
N THR A 73 -14.96 -19.67 17.68
CA THR A 73 -14.37 -18.82 16.64
C THR A 73 -13.68 -17.62 17.28
N SER A 74 -12.64 -17.10 16.63
CA SER A 74 -12.01 -15.82 17.00
C SER A 74 -13.06 -14.75 17.30
N GLY A 75 -12.93 -14.04 18.43
CA GLY A 75 -13.86 -12.99 18.86
C GLY A 75 -15.08 -13.46 19.66
N GLU A 76 -15.36 -14.77 19.75
CA GLU A 76 -16.44 -15.28 20.62
C GLU A 76 -16.04 -15.21 22.11
N THR A 77 -17.04 -15.09 23.00
CA THR A 77 -16.80 -15.14 24.44
C THR A 77 -16.66 -16.59 24.91
N VAL A 78 -15.56 -16.89 25.58
CA VAL A 78 -15.33 -18.16 26.28
C VAL A 78 -15.58 -17.95 27.75
N THR A 79 -16.35 -18.84 28.37
CA THR A 79 -16.51 -18.90 29.83
C THR A 79 -15.86 -20.16 30.36
N LEU A 80 -14.98 -20.00 31.34
CA LEU A 80 -14.41 -21.07 32.15
C LEU A 80 -15.20 -21.11 33.47
N ASP A 81 -15.94 -22.18 33.70
CA ASP A 81 -16.81 -22.33 34.86
C ASP A 81 -16.33 -23.49 35.75
N GLY A 82 -15.80 -23.13 36.91
CA GLY A 82 -15.32 -24.03 37.96
C GLY A 82 -16.34 -24.26 39.08
N SER A 83 -17.53 -23.65 39.02
CA SER A 83 -18.53 -23.69 40.09
C SER A 83 -19.13 -25.08 40.34
N GLY A 84 -18.92 -26.03 39.42
CA GLY A 84 -19.24 -27.44 39.61
C GLY A 84 -18.27 -28.21 40.51
N SER A 85 -17.21 -27.56 41.00
CA SER A 85 -16.28 -28.17 41.96
C SER A 85 -16.94 -28.33 43.32
N SER A 86 -16.57 -29.38 44.06
CA SER A 86 -17.24 -29.75 45.31
C SER A 86 -16.26 -30.33 46.31
N ASP A 87 -16.51 -30.09 47.59
CA ASP A 87 -15.80 -30.72 48.68
C ASP A 87 -16.64 -31.84 49.33
N PRO A 88 -16.10 -33.06 49.57
CA PRO A 88 -16.84 -34.14 50.23
C PRO A 88 -17.26 -33.86 51.67
N ASP A 89 -16.48 -33.04 52.40
CA ASP A 89 -16.72 -32.67 53.80
C ASP A 89 -17.53 -31.37 53.91
N GLY A 90 -17.70 -30.66 52.80
CA GLY A 90 -18.50 -29.44 52.68
C GLY A 90 -17.71 -28.17 53.00
N ASP A 91 -16.39 -28.26 53.00
CA ASP A 91 -15.50 -27.14 53.28
C ASP A 91 -15.54 -26.06 52.19
N ALA A 92 -15.18 -24.84 52.58
CA ALA A 92 -15.17 -23.70 51.68
C ALA A 92 -14.02 -23.81 50.67
N LEU A 93 -14.34 -23.64 49.38
CA LEU A 93 -13.38 -23.80 48.29
C LEU A 93 -12.74 -22.48 47.85
N ASN A 94 -11.42 -22.52 47.68
CA ASN A 94 -10.63 -21.49 47.01
C ASN A 94 -10.27 -21.95 45.60
N PHE A 95 -10.38 -21.04 44.63
CA PHE A 95 -10.12 -21.32 43.21
C PHE A 95 -8.87 -20.57 42.77
N ILE A 96 -8.05 -21.20 41.93
CA ILE A 96 -6.92 -20.54 41.26
C ILE A 96 -6.87 -21.03 39.82
N TRP A 97 -7.15 -20.11 38.89
CA TRP A 97 -7.01 -20.36 37.45
C TRP A 97 -5.59 -20.08 36.95
N SER A 98 -5.11 -20.92 36.04
CA SER A 98 -3.86 -20.69 35.31
C SER A 98 -4.01 -21.09 33.85
N GLN A 99 -3.35 -20.34 32.95
CA GLN A 99 -3.19 -20.75 31.56
C GLN A 99 -1.91 -21.56 31.40
N THR A 100 -2.01 -22.73 30.78
CA THR A 100 -0.90 -23.69 30.64
C THR A 100 -0.40 -23.83 29.20
N GLN A 101 -1.16 -23.35 28.21
CA GLN A 101 -0.75 -23.35 26.80
C GLN A 101 -1.39 -22.19 26.01
N GLY A 102 -0.68 -21.73 24.97
CA GLY A 102 -1.14 -20.68 24.06
C GLY A 102 -0.55 -19.31 24.40
N ALA A 103 -0.86 -18.32 23.57
CA ALA A 103 -0.51 -16.93 23.87
C ALA A 103 -1.25 -16.45 25.12
N SER A 104 -0.60 -15.62 25.94
CA SER A 104 -1.16 -15.18 27.22
C SER A 104 -2.49 -14.44 27.03
N ILE A 105 -3.54 -14.93 27.70
CA ILE A 105 -4.86 -14.31 27.77
C ILE A 105 -4.98 -13.59 29.11
N SER A 106 -5.44 -12.34 29.08
CA SER A 106 -5.76 -11.59 30.30
C SER A 106 -7.03 -12.15 30.93
N LEU A 107 -6.87 -13.13 31.80
CA LEU A 107 -7.93 -13.60 32.68
C LEU A 107 -8.08 -12.58 33.83
N GLY A 108 -9.33 -12.30 34.24
CA GLY A 108 -9.64 -11.32 35.29
C GLY A 108 -9.21 -11.79 36.69
N ASP A 109 -10.12 -11.73 37.66
CA ASP A 109 -9.85 -12.25 39.00
C ASP A 109 -9.72 -13.78 38.99
N LEU A 110 -8.48 -14.28 39.06
CA LEU A 110 -8.17 -15.72 39.01
C LEU A 110 -8.76 -16.52 40.19
N ALA A 111 -9.25 -15.85 41.23
CA ALA A 111 -9.95 -16.49 42.35
C ALA A 111 -11.45 -16.67 42.11
N ASN A 112 -12.01 -16.05 41.06
CA ASN A 112 -13.41 -16.21 40.72
C ASN A 112 -13.68 -17.62 40.18
N PRO A 113 -14.65 -18.38 40.72
CA PRO A 113 -15.02 -19.69 40.20
C PRO A 113 -15.49 -19.63 38.73
N THR A 114 -15.89 -18.46 38.23
CA THR A 114 -16.28 -18.24 36.84
C THR A 114 -15.46 -17.12 36.21
N LEU A 115 -14.84 -17.38 35.06
CA LEU A 115 -14.07 -16.42 34.29
C LEU A 115 -14.61 -16.35 32.86
N SER A 116 -14.54 -15.17 32.25
CA SER A 116 -14.81 -15.02 30.82
C SER A 116 -13.70 -14.23 30.13
N PHE A 117 -13.41 -14.60 28.90
CA PHE A 117 -12.50 -13.87 28.01
C PHE A 117 -13.03 -13.91 26.57
N ILE A 118 -12.54 -12.99 25.74
CA ILE A 118 -12.81 -13.01 24.30
C ILE A 118 -11.74 -13.85 23.61
N ALA A 119 -12.14 -14.85 22.82
CA ALA A 119 -11.24 -15.70 22.07
C ALA A 119 -10.34 -14.84 21.18
N PRO A 120 -9.00 -14.98 21.26
CA PRO A 120 -8.09 -14.14 20.51
C PRO A 120 -8.23 -14.38 19.01
N THR A 121 -7.91 -13.36 18.20
CA THR A 121 -7.83 -13.51 16.75
C THR A 121 -6.66 -14.42 16.39
N VAL A 122 -6.94 -15.49 15.65
CA VAL A 122 -5.93 -16.44 15.16
C VAL A 122 -6.03 -16.57 13.64
N GLN A 123 -4.92 -16.90 12.99
CA GLN A 123 -4.85 -17.10 11.52
C GLN A 123 -5.00 -18.58 11.12
N GLN A 124 -4.89 -19.49 12.09
CA GLN A 124 -5.08 -20.93 11.95
C GLN A 124 -5.60 -21.47 13.28
N THR A 125 -6.22 -22.65 13.26
CA THR A 125 -6.74 -23.28 14.48
C THR A 125 -5.64 -23.40 15.53
N THR A 126 -5.88 -22.78 16.69
CA THR A 126 -4.90 -22.65 17.77
C THR A 126 -5.51 -23.14 19.08
N ILE A 127 -4.73 -23.90 19.85
CA ILE A 127 -5.17 -24.51 21.11
C ILE A 127 -4.71 -23.65 22.30
N TYR A 128 -5.65 -23.39 23.20
CA TYR A 128 -5.41 -22.76 24.49
C TYR A 128 -5.77 -23.75 25.59
N SER A 129 -4.90 -23.90 26.59
CA SER A 129 -5.13 -24.82 27.71
C SER A 129 -5.15 -24.06 29.03
N PHE A 130 -6.07 -24.43 29.90
CA PHE A 130 -6.27 -23.84 31.22
C PHE A 130 -6.33 -24.93 32.28
N GLN A 131 -5.86 -24.62 33.47
CA GLN A 131 -5.95 -25.45 34.66
C GLN A 131 -6.63 -24.67 35.78
N LEU A 132 -7.56 -25.32 36.46
CA LEU A 132 -8.15 -24.86 37.72
C LEU A 132 -7.55 -25.69 38.85
N GLN A 133 -7.05 -25.02 39.88
CA GLN A 133 -6.77 -25.62 41.18
C GLN A 133 -7.86 -25.24 42.17
N VAL A 134 -8.37 -26.24 42.91
CA VAL A 134 -9.38 -26.08 43.95
C VAL A 134 -8.79 -26.55 45.27
N ASN A 135 -8.85 -25.71 46.31
CA ASN A 135 -8.30 -25.98 47.64
C ASN A 135 -9.34 -25.74 48.74
N ASP A 136 -9.47 -26.68 49.67
CA ASP A 136 -10.37 -26.67 50.83
C ASP A 136 -9.74 -26.03 52.09
N GLY A 137 -8.47 -25.60 52.01
CA GLY A 137 -7.67 -25.10 53.14
C GLY A 137 -6.56 -26.06 53.61
N GLU A 138 -6.61 -27.34 53.23
CA GLU A 138 -5.63 -28.37 53.59
C GLU A 138 -5.12 -29.18 52.39
N LEU A 139 -6.02 -29.63 51.51
CA LEU A 139 -5.76 -30.45 50.31
C LEU A 139 -6.18 -29.70 49.04
N SER A 140 -5.64 -30.11 47.89
CA SER A 140 -5.96 -29.47 46.60
C SER A 140 -6.16 -30.51 45.51
N ASP A 141 -7.11 -30.27 44.61
CA ASP A 141 -7.28 -31.00 43.36
C ASP A 141 -7.19 -30.07 42.15
N THR A 142 -6.94 -30.64 40.98
CA THR A 142 -6.82 -29.87 39.74
C THR A 142 -7.61 -30.46 38.60
N ALA A 143 -8.26 -29.60 37.82
CA ALA A 143 -8.90 -29.94 36.56
C ALA A 143 -8.25 -29.14 35.42
N ALA A 144 -8.30 -29.66 34.19
CA ALA A 144 -7.79 -28.96 33.02
C ALA A 144 -8.80 -28.98 31.87
N VAL A 145 -8.78 -27.94 31.03
CA VAL A 145 -9.60 -27.83 29.83
C VAL A 145 -8.79 -27.26 28.67
N THR A 146 -9.08 -27.75 27.47
CA THR A 146 -8.51 -27.25 26.21
C THR A 146 -9.60 -26.58 25.40
N ILE A 147 -9.31 -25.39 24.87
CA ILE A 147 -10.18 -24.61 24.00
C ILE A 147 -9.51 -24.49 22.63
N SER A 148 -10.17 -25.00 21.60
CA SER A 148 -9.77 -24.84 20.20
C SER A 148 -10.37 -23.54 19.66
N VAL A 149 -9.53 -22.55 19.38
CA VAL A 149 -9.96 -21.31 18.72
C VAL A 149 -9.71 -21.46 17.23
N VAL A 150 -10.77 -21.38 16.43
CA VAL A 150 -10.69 -21.38 14.97
C VAL A 150 -10.63 -19.94 14.45
N PRO A 151 -9.90 -19.67 13.35
CA PRO A 151 -9.90 -18.36 12.70
C PRO A 151 -11.32 -17.99 12.24
N MET A 152 -11.62 -16.70 12.17
CA MET A 152 -12.79 -16.25 11.43
C MET A 152 -12.55 -16.59 9.95
N VAL A 153 -13.52 -17.24 9.30
CA VAL A 153 -13.43 -17.49 7.86
C VAL A 153 -13.51 -16.13 7.19
N ASP A 154 -12.48 -15.78 6.42
CA ASP A 154 -12.57 -14.63 5.54
C ASP A 154 -13.55 -14.95 4.42
N THR A 155 -14.66 -14.21 4.40
CA THR A 155 -15.73 -14.35 3.41
C THR A 155 -15.82 -13.13 2.49
N THR A 156 -14.86 -12.21 2.58
CA THR A 156 -14.89 -10.95 1.83
C THR A 156 -14.26 -11.19 0.47
N PRO A 157 -14.97 -10.95 -0.64
CA PRO A 157 -14.35 -11.05 -1.96
C PRO A 157 -13.40 -9.88 -2.22
N PRO A 158 -12.33 -10.09 -3.03
CA PRO A 158 -11.47 -9.01 -3.48
C PRO A 158 -12.24 -7.93 -4.24
N SER A 159 -11.88 -6.68 -3.99
CA SER A 159 -12.45 -5.51 -4.64
C SER A 159 -11.42 -4.74 -5.47
N ILE A 160 -11.89 -4.17 -6.59
CA ILE A 160 -11.04 -3.37 -7.49
C ILE A 160 -10.88 -1.97 -6.91
N LEU A 161 -9.65 -1.58 -6.59
CA LEU A 161 -9.28 -0.24 -6.14
C LEU A 161 -9.17 0.74 -7.32
N SER A 162 -8.46 0.34 -8.37
CA SER A 162 -8.24 1.15 -9.57
C SER A 162 -8.13 0.29 -10.83
N ARG A 163 -8.43 0.90 -11.97
CA ARG A 163 -8.26 0.28 -13.29
C ARG A 163 -7.75 1.28 -14.31
N THR A 164 -6.95 0.82 -15.26
CA THR A 164 -6.52 1.59 -16.43
C THR A 164 -6.66 0.70 -17.66
N PRO A 165 -7.23 1.20 -18.77
CA PRO A 165 -7.97 2.46 -18.91
C PRO A 165 -9.23 2.50 -18.05
N GLN A 166 -9.72 3.72 -17.76
CA GLN A 166 -10.98 3.92 -17.04
C GLN A 166 -12.18 3.46 -17.88
N VAL A 167 -13.31 3.25 -17.21
CA VAL A 167 -14.58 2.90 -17.87
C VAL A 167 -14.96 4.02 -18.85
N ASP A 168 -15.22 3.63 -20.10
CA ASP A 168 -15.61 4.50 -21.22
C ASP A 168 -14.59 5.61 -21.54
N ALA A 169 -13.31 5.42 -21.16
CA ALA A 169 -12.25 6.36 -21.50
C ALA A 169 -12.11 6.49 -23.03
N THR A 170 -11.99 7.71 -23.53
CA THR A 170 -11.70 8.01 -24.94
C THR A 170 -10.27 8.52 -25.09
N ASP A 171 -9.79 8.62 -26.32
CA ASP A 171 -8.44 9.12 -26.65
C ASP A 171 -7.31 8.35 -25.95
N VAL A 172 -7.55 7.06 -25.69
CA VAL A 172 -6.56 6.18 -25.06
C VAL A 172 -5.45 5.86 -26.05
N SER A 173 -4.19 5.93 -25.59
CA SER A 173 -3.01 5.58 -26.38
C SER A 173 -3.12 4.16 -26.96
N THR A 174 -2.74 3.99 -28.23
CA THR A 174 -2.73 2.67 -28.89
C THR A 174 -1.70 1.72 -28.28
N THR A 175 -0.77 2.22 -27.47
CA THR A 175 0.24 1.42 -26.76
C THR A 175 -0.09 1.22 -25.28
N THR A 176 -1.31 1.58 -24.85
CA THR A 176 -1.74 1.41 -23.46
C THR A 176 -1.61 -0.05 -23.01
N SER A 177 -1.17 -0.24 -21.77
CA SER A 177 -1.40 -1.48 -21.04
C SER A 177 -2.73 -1.39 -20.28
N ILE A 178 -3.28 -2.55 -19.94
CA ILE A 178 -4.44 -2.66 -19.05
C ILE A 178 -3.91 -3.03 -17.67
N THR A 179 -4.32 -2.31 -16.62
CA THR A 179 -3.96 -2.63 -15.24
C THR A 179 -5.17 -2.61 -14.33
N ILE A 180 -5.20 -3.49 -13.32
CA ILE A 180 -6.25 -3.56 -12.29
C ILE A 180 -5.57 -3.77 -10.94
N ASP A 181 -5.85 -2.88 -9.99
CA ASP A 181 -5.37 -2.97 -8.60
C ASP A 181 -6.47 -3.52 -7.70
N PHE A 182 -6.12 -4.44 -6.82
CA PHE A 182 -7.03 -5.02 -5.84
C PHE A 182 -6.66 -4.60 -4.42
N ASP A 183 -7.64 -4.61 -3.53
CA ASP A 183 -7.46 -4.32 -2.10
C ASP A 183 -6.75 -5.43 -1.34
N GLU A 184 -6.68 -6.63 -1.90
CA GLU A 184 -6.03 -7.78 -1.30
C GLU A 184 -5.30 -8.70 -2.31
N ALA A 185 -4.57 -9.67 -1.77
CA ALA A 185 -3.74 -10.58 -2.55
C ALA A 185 -4.58 -11.67 -3.24
N LEU A 186 -4.21 -12.01 -4.47
CA LEU A 186 -4.88 -12.99 -5.31
C LEU A 186 -4.03 -14.26 -5.48
N LEU A 187 -4.66 -15.38 -5.81
CA LEU A 187 -3.97 -16.60 -6.20
C LEU A 187 -3.35 -16.45 -7.59
N GLU A 188 -2.05 -16.19 -7.62
CA GLU A 188 -1.26 -16.00 -8.84
C GLU A 188 -1.41 -17.15 -9.85
N SER A 189 -1.57 -18.39 -9.39
CA SER A 189 -1.74 -19.56 -10.26
C SER A 189 -3.03 -19.56 -11.09
N GLN A 190 -3.98 -18.68 -10.79
CA GLN A 190 -5.24 -18.50 -11.51
C GLN A 190 -5.22 -17.28 -12.44
N ILE A 191 -4.11 -16.55 -12.49
CA ILE A 191 -3.96 -15.34 -13.28
C ILE A 191 -3.24 -15.68 -14.59
N ASP A 192 -4.01 -15.72 -15.67
CA ASP A 192 -3.57 -16.05 -17.02
C ASP A 192 -4.36 -15.27 -18.09
N SER A 193 -4.17 -15.61 -19.37
CA SER A 193 -4.87 -15.00 -20.50
C SER A 193 -6.37 -15.30 -20.58
N GLN A 194 -6.90 -16.18 -19.72
CA GLN A 194 -8.34 -16.43 -19.58
C GLN A 194 -8.93 -15.60 -18.44
N SER A 195 -8.12 -15.26 -17.44
CA SER A 195 -8.52 -14.44 -16.30
C SER A 195 -8.74 -12.96 -16.66
N LEU A 196 -7.91 -12.41 -17.56
CA LEU A 196 -8.03 -11.04 -18.06
C LEU A 196 -7.89 -11.03 -19.58
N GLN A 197 -8.89 -10.50 -20.28
CA GLN A 197 -8.99 -10.54 -21.72
C GLN A 197 -9.25 -9.15 -22.29
N LEU A 198 -8.74 -8.92 -23.51
CA LEU A 198 -9.01 -7.73 -24.31
C LEU A 198 -9.61 -8.17 -25.66
N SER A 199 -10.68 -7.52 -26.12
CA SER A 199 -11.28 -7.80 -27.41
C SER A 199 -11.68 -6.54 -28.18
N GLN A 200 -11.63 -6.62 -29.51
CA GLN A 200 -12.21 -5.66 -30.44
C GLN A 200 -13.51 -6.26 -30.99
N GLY A 201 -14.65 -5.85 -30.44
CA GLY A 201 -15.91 -6.55 -30.67
C GLY A 201 -15.80 -8.02 -30.27
N SER A 202 -16.01 -8.94 -31.22
CA SER A 202 -15.87 -10.39 -30.99
C SER A 202 -14.46 -10.94 -31.21
N SER A 203 -13.52 -10.12 -31.69
CA SER A 203 -12.16 -10.56 -32.02
C SER A 203 -11.25 -10.40 -30.81
N PRO A 204 -10.61 -11.47 -30.30
CA PRO A 204 -9.66 -11.35 -29.20
C PRO A 204 -8.40 -10.60 -29.63
N VAL A 205 -7.86 -9.79 -28.74
CA VAL A 205 -6.54 -9.14 -28.87
C VAL A 205 -5.55 -9.95 -28.04
N THR A 206 -4.46 -10.38 -28.65
CA THR A 206 -3.43 -11.14 -27.93
C THR A 206 -2.56 -10.21 -27.09
N GLY A 207 -2.11 -10.73 -25.95
CA GLY A 207 -1.28 -10.00 -25.00
C GLY A 207 -0.78 -10.93 -23.91
N SER A 208 0.16 -10.41 -23.12
CA SER A 208 0.72 -11.08 -21.96
C SER A 208 0.02 -10.60 -20.69
N VAL A 209 -0.44 -11.53 -19.86
CA VAL A 209 -1.02 -11.25 -18.54
C VAL A 209 0.01 -11.56 -17.46
N SER A 210 0.15 -10.67 -16.49
CA SER A 210 1.05 -10.84 -15.34
C SER A 210 0.41 -10.35 -14.04
N TYR A 211 0.96 -10.80 -12.92
CA TYR A 211 0.56 -10.37 -11.57
C TYR A 211 1.77 -9.83 -10.80
N ASP A 212 1.59 -8.68 -10.16
CA ASP A 212 2.54 -8.12 -9.20
C ASP A 212 1.97 -8.28 -7.79
N ALA A 213 2.45 -9.31 -7.09
CA ALA A 213 2.02 -9.67 -5.75
C ALA A 213 2.38 -8.63 -4.67
N LEU A 214 3.33 -7.72 -4.93
CA LEU A 214 3.66 -6.66 -3.98
C LEU A 214 2.61 -5.55 -3.99
N ASN A 215 2.01 -5.31 -5.15
CA ASN A 215 1.06 -4.23 -5.40
C ASN A 215 -0.37 -4.72 -5.66
N ASN A 216 -0.63 -6.02 -5.51
CA ASN A 216 -1.91 -6.68 -5.83
C ASN A 216 -2.45 -6.29 -7.21
N ARG A 217 -1.57 -6.23 -8.22
CA ARG A 217 -1.88 -5.68 -9.55
C ARG A 217 -1.86 -6.76 -10.63
N ILE A 218 -2.97 -6.89 -11.36
CA ILE A 218 -2.99 -7.64 -12.63
C ILE A 218 -2.69 -6.67 -13.77
N SER A 219 -1.84 -7.07 -14.71
CA SER A 219 -1.54 -6.30 -15.93
C SER A 219 -1.76 -7.15 -17.17
N LEU A 220 -2.28 -6.55 -18.25
CA LEU A 220 -2.29 -7.09 -19.60
C LEU A 220 -1.57 -6.12 -20.54
N ILE A 221 -0.54 -6.60 -21.22
CA ILE A 221 0.21 -5.84 -22.23
C ILE A 221 -0.10 -6.44 -23.61
N PRO A 222 -0.80 -5.71 -24.51
CA PRO A 222 -1.05 -6.17 -25.87
C PRO A 222 0.26 -6.49 -26.61
N ASP A 223 0.29 -7.57 -27.41
CA ASP A 223 1.49 -7.97 -28.15
C ASP A 223 1.86 -6.97 -29.26
N THR A 224 0.84 -6.27 -29.77
CA THR A 224 0.96 -5.24 -30.80
C THR A 224 0.17 -4.00 -30.39
N ALA A 225 0.58 -2.84 -30.90
CA ALA A 225 -0.21 -1.62 -30.74
C ALA A 225 -1.66 -1.83 -31.22
N LEU A 226 -2.60 -1.27 -30.47
CA LEU A 226 -4.02 -1.29 -30.77
C LEU A 226 -4.33 -0.44 -32.01
N ALA A 227 -5.42 -0.75 -32.69
CA ALA A 227 -5.93 0.07 -33.78
C ALA A 227 -6.42 1.42 -33.23
N THR A 228 -6.31 2.47 -34.04
CA THR A 228 -6.79 3.82 -33.70
C THR A 228 -8.31 3.91 -33.81
N GLU A 229 -8.90 4.88 -33.12
CA GLU A 229 -10.34 5.20 -33.16
C GLU A 229 -11.22 3.96 -32.96
N THR A 230 -10.76 3.04 -32.12
CA THR A 230 -11.33 1.70 -31.98
C THR A 230 -11.76 1.46 -30.54
N THR A 231 -12.99 1.01 -30.37
CA THR A 231 -13.48 0.56 -29.06
C THR A 231 -13.02 -0.85 -28.76
N TYR A 232 -12.35 -1.00 -27.62
CA TYR A 232 -11.95 -2.27 -27.04
C TYR A 232 -12.76 -2.57 -25.79
N THR A 233 -12.94 -3.86 -25.49
CA THR A 233 -13.59 -4.35 -24.28
C THR A 233 -12.59 -5.15 -23.45
N VAL A 234 -12.42 -4.76 -22.20
CA VAL A 234 -11.69 -5.53 -21.19
C VAL A 234 -12.70 -6.43 -20.47
N THR A 235 -12.34 -7.70 -20.28
CA THR A 235 -13.11 -8.66 -19.49
C THR A 235 -12.22 -9.26 -18.42
N LEU A 236 -12.56 -9.01 -17.16
CA LEU A 236 -12.00 -9.70 -15.99
C LEU A 236 -12.95 -10.83 -15.60
N ALA A 237 -12.47 -12.07 -15.69
CA ALA A 237 -13.23 -13.26 -15.35
C ALA A 237 -13.37 -13.41 -13.82
N GLY A 238 -14.50 -13.98 -13.38
CA GLY A 238 -14.80 -14.20 -11.97
C GLY A 238 -14.30 -15.55 -11.44
N ASN A 239 -13.21 -16.08 -11.99
CA ASN A 239 -12.62 -17.37 -11.61
C ASN A 239 -11.35 -17.23 -10.76
N ILE A 240 -10.88 -16.00 -10.55
CA ILE A 240 -9.73 -15.68 -9.70
C ILE A 240 -10.21 -15.65 -8.25
N GLN A 241 -9.44 -16.23 -7.33
CA GLN A 241 -9.69 -16.21 -5.89
C GLN A 241 -8.61 -15.44 -5.16
N ASP A 242 -8.93 -14.95 -3.97
CA ASP A 242 -7.93 -14.59 -2.96
C ASP A 242 -7.30 -15.85 -2.31
N LEU A 243 -6.41 -15.61 -1.34
CA LEU A 243 -5.77 -16.67 -0.56
C LEU A 243 -6.74 -17.41 0.39
N ALA A 244 -7.92 -16.86 0.67
CA ALA A 244 -8.97 -17.45 1.49
C ALA A 244 -10.02 -18.25 0.68
N GLY A 245 -9.98 -18.17 -0.65
CA GLY A 245 -10.89 -18.85 -1.58
C GLY A 245 -12.09 -18.01 -2.02
N ASN A 246 -12.18 -16.71 -1.68
CA ASN A 246 -13.28 -15.87 -2.15
C ASN A 246 -13.04 -15.43 -3.59
N LEU A 247 -14.10 -15.46 -4.41
CA LEU A 247 -14.01 -15.20 -5.85
C LEU A 247 -14.08 -13.71 -6.17
N VAL A 248 -13.20 -13.24 -7.04
CA VAL A 248 -13.30 -11.94 -7.70
C VAL A 248 -14.63 -11.84 -8.45
N THR A 249 -15.32 -10.71 -8.31
CA THR A 249 -16.54 -10.46 -9.09
C THR A 249 -16.19 -10.19 -10.55
N ALA A 250 -16.74 -10.99 -11.47
CA ALA A 250 -16.55 -10.80 -12.90
C ALA A 250 -17.04 -9.41 -13.35
N VAL A 251 -16.24 -8.72 -14.17
CA VAL A 251 -16.59 -7.39 -14.68
C VAL A 251 -16.05 -7.22 -16.10
N SER A 252 -16.80 -6.47 -16.92
CA SER A 252 -16.34 -6.00 -18.22
C SER A 252 -16.58 -4.50 -18.34
N TRP A 253 -15.69 -3.84 -19.09
CA TRP A 253 -15.84 -2.43 -19.44
C TRP A 253 -15.16 -2.16 -20.78
N SER A 254 -15.46 -1.02 -21.37
CA SER A 254 -14.89 -0.61 -22.65
C SER A 254 -14.07 0.66 -22.50
N PHE A 255 -13.18 0.87 -23.47
CA PHE A 255 -12.48 2.13 -23.72
C PHE A 255 -12.29 2.28 -25.23
N THR A 256 -12.06 3.50 -25.70
CA THR A 256 -11.84 3.82 -27.10
C THR A 256 -10.45 4.41 -27.28
N THR A 257 -9.64 3.79 -28.14
CA THR A 257 -8.37 4.37 -28.54
C THR A 257 -8.59 5.64 -29.33
N GLY A 258 -7.70 6.62 -29.14
CA GLY A 258 -7.73 7.86 -29.90
C GLY A 258 -7.31 7.68 -31.35
N SER A 259 -7.13 8.81 -32.04
CA SER A 259 -6.32 8.83 -33.27
C SER A 259 -4.92 8.25 -33.00
N GLU A 260 -4.10 8.05 -34.03
CA GLU A 260 -2.70 7.58 -33.86
C GLU A 260 -1.92 8.36 -32.79
N TYR A 261 -2.36 9.60 -32.50
CA TYR A 261 -1.74 10.52 -31.58
C TYR A 261 -2.72 11.03 -30.51
N ASN A 262 -2.26 11.17 -29.27
CA ASN A 262 -2.97 11.82 -28.16
C ASN A 262 -2.72 13.33 -28.23
N LEU A 263 -3.52 14.03 -29.04
CA LEU A 263 -3.32 15.45 -29.35
C LEU A 263 -4.09 16.41 -28.43
N GLY A 264 -4.70 15.93 -27.35
CA GLY A 264 -5.53 16.76 -26.47
C GLY A 264 -6.62 17.53 -27.23
N GLN A 265 -6.89 18.77 -26.84
CA GLN A 265 -7.89 19.64 -27.51
C GLN A 265 -7.28 20.42 -28.70
N THR A 266 -6.24 19.89 -29.36
CA THR A 266 -5.63 20.56 -30.51
C THR A 266 -6.60 20.60 -31.70
N SER A 267 -6.88 21.80 -32.20
CA SER A 267 -7.80 21.97 -33.33
C SER A 267 -7.21 21.43 -34.63
N GLN A 268 -8.06 20.93 -35.54
CA GLN A 268 -7.61 20.51 -36.88
C GLN A 268 -6.90 21.65 -37.63
N GLY A 269 -7.36 22.89 -37.45
CA GLY A 269 -6.71 24.07 -38.04
C GLY A 269 -5.27 24.25 -37.55
N THR A 270 -5.01 23.97 -36.27
CA THR A 270 -3.64 23.98 -35.71
C THR A 270 -2.81 22.84 -36.30
N ILE A 271 -3.38 21.64 -36.36
CA ILE A 271 -2.69 20.45 -36.90
C ILE A 271 -2.23 20.72 -38.34
N ASP A 272 -3.12 21.24 -39.18
CA ASP A 272 -2.82 21.52 -40.59
C ASP A 272 -1.86 22.70 -40.78
N LEU A 273 -1.80 23.61 -39.81
CA LEU A 273 -1.03 24.85 -39.89
C LEU A 273 0.44 24.67 -39.51
N CYS A 274 0.72 23.96 -38.41
CA CYS A 274 2.07 23.93 -37.83
C CYS A 274 2.55 22.55 -37.38
N MET A 275 1.70 21.51 -37.35
CA MET A 275 2.14 20.21 -36.85
C MET A 275 2.61 19.26 -37.95
N ASN A 276 3.83 18.74 -37.78
CA ASN A 276 4.37 17.59 -38.50
C ASN A 276 4.25 16.30 -37.66
N THR A 277 4.76 15.17 -38.17
CA THR A 277 4.68 13.88 -37.47
C THR A 277 5.45 13.88 -36.14
N SER A 278 6.62 14.50 -36.08
CA SER A 278 7.44 14.64 -34.86
C SER A 278 6.65 15.35 -33.76
N ASP A 279 5.97 16.45 -34.10
CA ASP A 279 5.16 17.22 -33.14
C ASP A 279 4.01 16.40 -32.56
N LYS A 280 3.36 15.60 -33.40
CA LYS A 280 2.28 14.70 -32.99
C LYS A 280 2.79 13.59 -32.06
N ILE A 281 3.97 13.02 -32.35
CA ILE A 281 4.63 12.04 -31.49
C ILE A 281 4.96 12.69 -30.14
N MET A 282 5.63 13.85 -30.15
CA MET A 282 6.02 14.56 -28.94
C MET A 282 4.82 14.91 -28.06
N LEU A 283 3.75 15.48 -28.64
CA LEU A 283 2.54 15.81 -27.89
C LEU A 283 1.89 14.56 -27.30
N THR A 284 1.88 13.45 -28.05
CA THR A 284 1.37 12.17 -27.55
C THR A 284 2.14 11.71 -26.33
N LEU A 285 3.47 11.74 -26.38
CA LEU A 285 4.32 11.31 -25.25
C LEU A 285 4.11 12.19 -24.00
N VAL A 286 3.97 13.50 -24.19
CA VAL A 286 3.67 14.43 -23.09
C VAL A 286 2.29 14.15 -22.48
N ASN A 287 1.27 13.97 -23.31
CA ASN A 287 -0.10 13.73 -22.84
C ASN A 287 -0.28 12.34 -22.21
N ASP A 288 0.36 11.32 -22.75
CA ASP A 288 0.43 9.99 -22.14
C ASP A 288 1.18 10.04 -20.80
N ALA A 289 2.19 10.90 -20.68
CA ALA A 289 2.86 11.12 -19.41
C ALA A 289 1.93 11.73 -18.36
N ARG A 290 1.16 12.75 -18.76
CA ARG A 290 0.21 13.51 -17.92
C ARG A 290 -1.01 12.70 -17.49
N ALA A 291 -1.43 11.71 -18.27
CA ALA A 291 -2.58 10.86 -17.99
C ALA A 291 -2.40 9.91 -16.79
N VAL A 292 -1.19 9.79 -16.23
CA VAL A 292 -0.88 8.88 -15.14
C VAL A 292 -0.27 9.65 -13.96
N ALA A 293 -0.77 9.38 -12.75
CA ALA A 293 -0.16 9.92 -11.52
C ALA A 293 1.31 9.50 -11.41
N ARG A 294 2.19 10.43 -11.04
CA ARG A 294 3.63 10.23 -11.17
C ARG A 294 4.39 10.96 -10.06
N THR A 295 5.52 10.40 -9.65
CA THR A 295 6.44 11.04 -8.69
C THR A 295 7.57 11.72 -9.44
N CYS A 296 7.68 13.04 -9.32
CA CYS A 296 8.78 13.84 -9.86
C CYS A 296 9.75 14.19 -8.73
N GLY A 297 10.89 13.49 -8.65
CA GLY A 297 11.81 13.59 -7.52
C GLY A 297 11.17 13.09 -6.22
N SER A 298 10.91 13.99 -5.26
CA SER A 298 10.22 13.67 -4.01
C SER A 298 8.75 14.10 -3.97
N THR A 299 8.24 14.70 -5.06
CA THR A 299 6.88 15.27 -5.12
C THR A 299 5.96 14.37 -5.92
N ASN A 300 4.80 14.03 -5.34
CA ASN A 300 3.77 13.24 -6.03
C ASN A 300 2.80 14.16 -6.75
N TYR A 301 2.58 13.91 -8.03
CA TYR A 301 1.59 14.56 -8.87
C TYR A 301 0.48 13.57 -9.21
N SER A 302 -0.78 14.01 -9.07
CA SER A 302 -1.91 13.29 -9.65
C SER A 302 -1.87 13.36 -11.18
N ALA A 303 -2.63 12.49 -11.86
CA ALA A 303 -2.86 12.66 -13.30
C ALA A 303 -3.47 14.04 -13.57
N VAL A 304 -3.04 14.70 -14.65
CA VAL A 304 -3.48 16.05 -15.04
C VAL A 304 -4.03 16.04 -16.47
N PRO A 305 -4.91 17.00 -16.85
CA PRO A 305 -5.49 17.05 -18.19
C PRO A 305 -4.43 17.13 -19.30
N SER A 306 -4.77 16.67 -20.50
CA SER A 306 -3.92 16.80 -21.68
C SER A 306 -3.70 18.27 -22.08
N LEU A 307 -2.56 18.53 -22.71
CA LEU A 307 -2.22 19.80 -23.35
C LEU A 307 -2.67 19.79 -24.81
N ALA A 308 -3.00 20.97 -25.33
CA ALA A 308 -3.19 21.22 -26.75
C ALA A 308 -1.93 21.86 -27.37
N TRP A 309 -1.65 21.58 -28.64
CA TRP A 309 -0.55 22.23 -29.36
C TRP A 309 -0.90 23.69 -29.68
N HIS A 310 0.08 24.59 -29.63
CA HIS A 310 -0.09 25.97 -30.06
C HIS A 310 1.12 26.47 -30.89
N CYS A 311 0.86 26.89 -32.15
CA CYS A 311 1.91 27.23 -33.11
C CYS A 311 2.84 28.38 -32.65
N ASN A 312 2.32 29.34 -31.88
CA ASN A 312 3.16 30.43 -31.34
C ASN A 312 4.14 29.96 -30.25
N LEU A 313 3.81 28.91 -29.49
CA LEU A 313 4.73 28.31 -28.53
C LEU A 313 5.80 27.50 -29.27
N GLU A 314 5.41 26.76 -30.31
CA GLU A 314 6.35 26.04 -31.18
C GLU A 314 7.34 27.01 -31.84
N GLN A 315 6.86 28.17 -32.30
CA GLN A 315 7.73 29.20 -32.85
C GLN A 315 8.76 29.73 -31.83
N ALA A 316 8.35 29.94 -30.57
CA ALA A 316 9.25 30.38 -29.51
C ALA A 316 10.32 29.31 -29.21
N ALA A 317 9.89 28.06 -29.09
CA ALA A 317 10.76 26.90 -28.91
C ALA A 317 11.73 26.74 -30.08
N GLN A 318 11.28 26.95 -31.32
CA GLN A 318 12.12 26.81 -32.52
C GLN A 318 13.21 27.87 -32.55
N VAL A 319 12.87 29.12 -32.23
CA VAL A 319 13.84 30.22 -32.12
C VAL A 319 14.93 29.86 -31.11
N HIS A 320 14.54 29.31 -29.95
CA HIS A 320 15.50 28.98 -28.90
C HIS A 320 16.37 27.77 -29.24
N SER A 321 15.77 26.66 -29.72
CA SER A 321 16.50 25.48 -30.17
C SER A 321 17.51 25.83 -31.26
N THR A 322 17.12 26.61 -32.27
CA THR A 322 18.02 27.07 -33.33
C THR A 322 19.13 27.97 -32.78
N SER A 323 18.80 28.89 -31.87
CA SER A 323 19.80 29.76 -31.24
C SER A 323 20.85 28.95 -30.47
N MET A 324 20.42 27.98 -29.65
CA MET A 324 21.32 27.07 -28.91
C MET A 324 22.21 26.26 -29.85
N ALA A 325 21.64 25.72 -30.93
CA ALA A 325 22.37 24.91 -31.91
C ALA A 325 23.38 25.74 -32.71
N ASP A 326 23.00 26.92 -33.19
CA ASP A 326 23.85 27.76 -34.06
C ASP A 326 24.95 28.52 -33.30
N ASN A 327 24.74 28.80 -32.03
CA ASN A 327 25.70 29.53 -31.19
C ASN A 327 26.40 28.64 -30.16
N ASP A 328 26.18 27.33 -30.23
CA ASP A 328 26.81 26.30 -29.40
C ASP A 328 26.75 26.58 -27.88
N PHE A 329 25.54 26.81 -27.38
CA PHE A 329 25.28 26.99 -25.94
C PHE A 329 24.07 26.19 -25.48
N PHE A 330 23.95 25.97 -24.17
CA PHE A 330 22.82 25.25 -23.56
C PHE A 330 22.39 25.96 -22.27
N SER A 331 21.28 26.70 -22.35
CA SER A 331 20.76 27.55 -21.28
C SER A 331 19.29 27.90 -21.54
N HIS A 332 18.51 28.12 -20.48
CA HIS A 332 17.15 28.69 -20.58
C HIS A 332 17.18 30.18 -21.00
N THR A 333 18.28 30.88 -20.70
CA THR A 333 18.51 32.27 -21.11
C THR A 333 19.11 32.31 -22.51
N GLY A 334 18.50 33.09 -23.40
CA GLY A 334 18.97 33.31 -24.75
C GLY A 334 20.26 34.12 -24.82
N ILE A 335 20.93 34.11 -25.97
CA ILE A 335 22.17 34.88 -26.21
C ILE A 335 21.95 36.40 -26.19
N ASP A 336 20.70 36.83 -26.36
CA ASP A 336 20.21 38.21 -26.26
C ASP A 336 19.67 38.56 -24.86
N ASP A 337 19.99 37.73 -23.85
CA ASP A 337 19.49 37.78 -22.47
C ASP A 337 17.98 37.55 -22.32
N SER A 338 17.27 37.11 -23.38
CA SER A 338 15.85 36.77 -23.30
C SER A 338 15.59 35.58 -22.38
N ASP A 339 14.55 35.68 -21.55
CA ASP A 339 13.99 34.52 -20.85
C ASP A 339 12.90 33.82 -21.71
N PRO A 340 12.42 32.62 -21.31
CA PRO A 340 11.39 31.92 -22.10
C PRO A 340 10.09 32.73 -22.28
N GLY A 341 9.70 33.51 -21.28
CA GLY A 341 8.51 34.36 -21.33
C GLY A 341 8.66 35.50 -22.33
N ASP A 342 9.85 36.09 -22.44
CA ASP A 342 10.17 37.08 -23.48
C ASP A 342 10.02 36.47 -24.88
N ARG A 343 10.55 35.25 -25.09
CA ARG A 343 10.46 34.55 -26.38
C ARG A 343 9.02 34.18 -26.74
N ILE A 344 8.23 33.67 -25.79
CA ILE A 344 6.81 33.40 -25.98
C ILE A 344 6.03 34.69 -26.29
N THR A 345 6.35 35.80 -25.60
CA THR A 345 5.69 37.09 -25.85
C THR A 345 6.03 37.63 -27.25
N ALA A 346 7.26 37.42 -27.73
CA ALA A 346 7.71 37.89 -29.03
C ALA A 346 6.98 37.24 -30.22
N THR A 347 6.40 36.05 -30.04
CA THR A 347 5.55 35.40 -31.06
C THR A 347 4.12 35.94 -31.08
N GLY A 348 3.78 36.82 -30.14
CA GLY A 348 2.45 37.40 -29.98
C GLY A 348 1.48 36.54 -29.17
N TYR A 349 1.98 35.51 -28.47
CA TYR A 349 1.16 34.70 -27.57
C TYR A 349 0.96 35.41 -26.23
N ASN A 350 -0.30 35.53 -25.78
CA ASN A 350 -0.65 36.14 -24.49
C ASN A 350 -0.82 35.06 -23.43
N TRP A 351 0.07 35.01 -22.46
CA TRP A 351 0.12 33.96 -21.45
C TRP A 351 -0.13 34.49 -20.03
N ARG A 352 -0.77 33.68 -19.20
CA ARG A 352 -0.97 33.89 -17.76
C ARG A 352 0.15 33.28 -16.93
N THR A 353 0.62 32.10 -17.35
CA THR A 353 1.77 31.39 -16.79
C THR A 353 2.49 30.67 -17.92
N TYR A 354 3.78 30.40 -17.75
CA TYR A 354 4.61 29.66 -18.69
C TYR A 354 5.61 28.74 -17.97
N GLY A 355 6.21 27.83 -18.72
CA GLY A 355 7.33 27.01 -18.29
C GLY A 355 8.14 26.54 -19.49
N GLU A 356 9.40 26.18 -19.28
CA GLU A 356 10.27 25.67 -20.34
C GLU A 356 11.03 24.42 -19.87
N ASN A 357 11.14 23.43 -20.74
CA ASN A 357 12.10 22.35 -20.64
C ASN A 357 13.06 22.42 -21.84
N ILE A 358 14.36 22.20 -21.61
CA ILE A 358 15.35 22.05 -22.70
C ILE A 358 16.09 20.73 -22.57
N ALA A 359 16.52 20.15 -23.69
CA ALA A 359 17.36 18.96 -23.73
C ALA A 359 18.32 19.03 -24.92
N ALA A 360 19.45 18.32 -24.86
CA ALA A 360 20.40 18.27 -25.97
C ALA A 360 21.09 16.91 -26.06
N GLY A 361 21.40 16.47 -27.28
CA GLY A 361 22.06 15.19 -27.56
C GLY A 361 21.15 13.96 -27.60
N TYR A 362 19.84 14.15 -27.61
CA TYR A 362 18.84 13.07 -27.76
C TYR A 362 18.37 13.00 -29.21
N ASN A 363 18.34 11.79 -29.78
CA ASN A 363 18.13 11.58 -31.22
C ASN A 363 16.66 11.53 -31.64
N ASP A 364 15.75 11.37 -30.68
CA ASP A 364 14.32 11.17 -30.92
C ASP A 364 13.48 11.68 -29.74
N GLU A 365 12.18 11.82 -29.98
CA GLU A 365 11.21 12.36 -29.04
C GLU A 365 11.10 11.49 -27.78
N GLN A 366 11.19 10.17 -27.94
CA GLN A 366 11.08 9.20 -26.84
C GLN A 366 12.24 9.34 -25.86
N SER A 367 13.46 9.45 -26.37
CA SER A 367 14.67 9.59 -25.56
C SER A 367 14.73 10.95 -24.88
N ALA A 368 14.31 12.03 -25.56
CA ALA A 368 14.15 13.35 -24.95
C ALA A 368 13.09 13.34 -23.83
N MET A 369 11.91 12.76 -24.08
CA MET A 369 10.85 12.65 -23.06
C MET A 369 11.25 11.79 -21.87
N THR A 370 11.96 10.69 -22.09
CA THR A 370 12.47 9.86 -21.00
C THR A 370 13.41 10.68 -20.11
N ALA A 371 14.34 11.42 -20.70
CA ALA A 371 15.27 12.27 -19.96
C ALA A 371 14.58 13.39 -19.18
N TRP A 372 13.54 14.03 -19.75
CA TRP A 372 12.75 15.03 -19.01
C TRP A 372 11.98 14.41 -17.84
N LEU A 373 11.39 13.23 -18.01
CA LEU A 373 10.66 12.56 -16.92
C LEU A 373 11.58 12.07 -15.79
N GLU A 374 12.84 11.73 -16.08
CA GLU A 374 13.83 11.36 -15.06
C GLU A 374 14.36 12.57 -14.26
N SER A 375 14.24 13.79 -14.81
CA SER A 375 14.64 15.02 -14.14
C SER A 375 13.51 15.59 -13.28
N PRO A 376 13.68 15.75 -11.96
CA PRO A 376 12.61 16.26 -11.08
C PRO A 376 11.99 17.58 -11.53
N GLY A 377 12.80 18.53 -12.00
CA GLY A 377 12.33 19.84 -12.45
C GLY A 377 11.56 19.77 -13.77
N HIS A 378 12.06 19.03 -14.75
CA HIS A 378 11.40 18.90 -16.05
C HIS A 378 10.11 18.08 -15.96
N CYS A 379 10.13 17.00 -15.17
CA CYS A 379 8.95 16.21 -14.83
C CYS A 379 7.88 17.07 -14.15
N ALA A 380 8.27 17.94 -13.22
CA ALA A 380 7.34 18.85 -12.55
C ALA A 380 6.67 19.83 -13.53
N ASN A 381 7.39 20.33 -14.55
CA ASN A 381 6.79 21.14 -15.62
C ASN A 381 5.77 20.32 -16.44
N ILE A 382 6.13 19.11 -16.88
CA ILE A 382 5.23 18.22 -17.63
C ILE A 382 3.96 17.91 -16.83
N MET A 383 4.09 17.65 -15.52
CA MET A 383 2.97 17.30 -14.63
C MET A 383 2.24 18.53 -14.03
N ASN A 384 2.61 19.75 -14.40
CA ASN A 384 1.95 20.94 -13.90
C ASN A 384 0.56 21.09 -14.55
N GLY A 385 -0.49 20.92 -13.74
CA GLY A 385 -1.89 21.03 -14.17
C GLY A 385 -2.34 22.47 -14.48
N SER A 386 -1.50 23.47 -14.24
CA SER A 386 -1.80 24.88 -14.59
C SER A 386 -1.53 25.21 -16.05
N PHE A 387 -0.85 24.33 -16.79
CA PHE A 387 -0.63 24.48 -18.23
C PHE A 387 -1.74 23.78 -19.01
N THR A 388 -2.18 24.43 -20.10
CA THR A 388 -3.21 23.94 -21.02
C THR A 388 -2.68 23.76 -22.43
N GLU A 389 -1.58 24.45 -22.78
CA GLU A 389 -1.02 24.48 -24.14
C GLU A 389 0.49 24.22 -24.12
N ILE A 390 1.01 23.68 -25.23
CA ILE A 390 2.44 23.39 -25.44
C ILE A 390 2.85 23.68 -26.88
N GLY A 391 4.12 24.02 -27.08
CA GLY A 391 4.81 23.89 -28.36
C GLY A 391 6.21 23.36 -28.13
N VAL A 392 6.69 22.50 -29.03
CA VAL A 392 8.02 21.89 -28.92
C VAL A 392 8.72 22.01 -30.25
N ALA A 393 10.02 22.27 -30.21
CA ALA A 393 10.84 22.32 -31.42
C ALA A 393 12.22 21.73 -31.19
N VAL A 394 12.78 21.21 -32.28
CA VAL A 394 14.13 20.64 -32.35
C VAL A 394 14.96 21.38 -33.39
N ALA A 395 16.25 21.56 -33.10
CA ALA A 395 17.22 22.05 -34.06
C ALA A 395 18.46 21.18 -34.07
N GLU A 396 18.96 20.88 -35.27
CA GLU A 396 20.18 20.10 -35.47
C GLU A 396 21.28 21.00 -36.03
N ASN A 397 22.48 20.90 -35.46
CA ASN A 397 23.68 21.51 -36.01
C ASN A 397 24.87 20.55 -35.84
N PRO A 398 25.37 19.92 -36.92
CA PRO A 398 26.42 18.90 -36.83
C PRO A 398 27.79 19.45 -36.39
N THR A 399 27.93 20.77 -36.28
CA THR A 399 29.16 21.44 -35.82
C THR A 399 29.11 21.89 -34.36
N SER A 400 27.92 21.84 -33.75
CA SER A 400 27.72 22.17 -32.33
C SER A 400 28.14 21.01 -31.40
N THR A 401 28.28 21.31 -30.10
CA THR A 401 28.72 20.37 -29.07
C THR A 401 27.75 19.19 -28.90
N TYR A 402 26.43 19.44 -28.92
CA TYR A 402 25.43 18.41 -28.64
C TYR A 402 24.71 17.88 -29.88
N LEU A 403 24.97 18.44 -31.07
CA LEU A 403 24.38 18.08 -32.37
C LEU A 403 22.88 18.36 -32.50
N ILE A 404 22.08 18.06 -31.49
CA ILE A 404 20.61 18.16 -31.48
C ILE A 404 20.17 18.89 -30.20
N TYR A 405 19.28 19.86 -30.33
CA TYR A 405 18.77 20.70 -29.24
C TYR A 405 17.25 20.75 -29.28
N TRP A 406 16.62 20.53 -28.15
CA TRP A 406 15.17 20.46 -27.96
C TRP A 406 14.73 21.54 -26.97
N THR A 407 13.58 22.16 -27.24
CA THR A 407 12.91 23.11 -26.35
C THR A 407 11.42 22.78 -26.31
N GLN A 408 10.84 22.62 -25.11
CA GLN A 408 9.40 22.55 -24.87
C GLN A 408 8.95 23.79 -24.12
N ASP A 409 8.04 24.56 -24.70
CA ASP A 409 7.40 25.70 -24.07
C ASP A 409 5.96 25.35 -23.68
N PHE A 410 5.64 25.51 -22.41
CA PHE A 410 4.33 25.29 -21.82
C PHE A 410 3.68 26.63 -21.49
N ALA A 411 2.36 26.73 -21.65
CA ALA A 411 1.63 27.92 -21.19
C ALA A 411 0.15 27.64 -20.87
N ASP A 412 -0.46 28.64 -20.24
CA ASP A 412 -1.91 28.85 -20.18
C ASP A 412 -2.20 30.27 -20.68
N SER A 413 -3.16 30.41 -21.60
CA SER A 413 -3.51 31.70 -22.20
C SER A 413 -4.54 32.48 -21.36
N PHE A 414 -4.64 33.78 -21.64
CA PHE A 414 -5.53 34.70 -20.90
C PHE A 414 -7.01 34.52 -21.17
#